data_AF-A0A066UXY5-F1
#
_entry.id   AF-A0A066UXY5-F1
#
_cell.length_a   1.000
_cell.length_b   1.000
_cell.length_c   1.000
_cell.angle_alpha   90.00
_cell.angle_beta   90.00
_cell.angle_gamma   90.00
#
_symmetry.space_group_name_H-M   'P 1'
#
loop_
_entity.id
_entity.type
_entity.pdbx_description
1 polymer ?
#
loop_
_entity_poly.entity_id
_entity_poly.type
_entity_poly.pdbx_seq_one_letter_code
_entity_poly.pdbx_strand_id
1 'polypeptide(L)'
;MSVTRTTLSESTLNNLKAVEYQWVRTLYVEGYNNEEINHYIQTCFGGDNTFADLFRRVALDQESIYVLLQHLGCAPSNREL
;
A
#
# COMPACT_ATOMS: atom_id res chain seq x y z
N MET A 1 8.31 8.22 -16.32
CA MET A 1 8.37 7.36 -15.12
C MET A 1 7.34 6.26 -15.32
N SER A 2 7.77 5.01 -15.43
CA SER A 2 6.85 3.88 -15.59
C SER A 2 6.23 3.58 -14.23
N VAL A 3 4.95 3.89 -14.05
CA VAL A 3 4.23 3.52 -12.82
C VAL A 3 4.18 2.00 -12.80
N THR A 4 4.96 1.37 -11.91
CA THR A 4 4.88 -0.07 -11.70
C THR A 4 3.51 -0.35 -11.12
N ARG A 5 2.67 -1.06 -11.88
CA ARG A 5 1.25 -1.24 -11.54
C ARG A 5 1.12 -2.29 -10.45
N THR A 6 0.42 -1.95 -9.37
CA THR A 6 -0.02 -2.95 -8.38
C THR A 6 -1.18 -3.79 -8.94
N THR A 7 -1.31 -5.02 -8.47
CA THR A 7 -2.45 -5.90 -8.76
C THR A 7 -3.68 -5.57 -7.93
N LEU A 8 -3.56 -4.67 -6.93
CA LEU A 8 -4.66 -4.29 -6.05
C LEU A 8 -5.68 -3.39 -6.75
N SER A 9 -6.95 -3.63 -6.44
CA SER A 9 -8.06 -2.80 -6.91
C SER A 9 -8.17 -1.50 -6.12
N GLU A 10 -8.80 -0.47 -6.71
CA GLU A 10 -9.12 0.78 -5.99
C GLU A 10 -9.99 0.53 -4.76
N SER A 11 -10.93 -0.43 -4.84
CA SER A 11 -11.77 -0.84 -3.71
C SER A 11 -10.97 -1.49 -2.58
N THR A 12 -9.91 -2.25 -2.90
CA THR A 12 -8.98 -2.80 -1.90
C THR A 12 -8.22 -1.66 -1.25
N LEU A 13 -7.60 -0.78 -2.07
CA LEU A 13 -6.76 0.31 -1.60
C LEU A 13 -7.53 1.23 -0.64
N ASN A 14 -8.78 1.58 -0.95
CA ASN A 14 -9.64 2.43 -0.12
C ASN A 14 -10.27 1.75 1.10
N ASN A 15 -10.11 0.44 1.24
CA ASN A 15 -10.65 -0.31 2.37
C ASN A 15 -9.53 -0.77 3.31
N LEU A 16 -9.21 0.04 4.33
CA LEU A 16 -8.20 -0.30 5.35
C LEU A 16 -8.52 -1.58 6.15
N LYS A 17 -9.74 -2.11 6.03
CA LYS A 17 -10.15 -3.39 6.63
C LYS A 17 -10.01 -4.58 5.67
N ALA A 18 -9.55 -4.36 4.43
CA ALA A 18 -9.34 -5.43 3.47
C ALA A 18 -8.27 -6.41 3.96
N VAL A 19 -8.33 -7.65 3.46
CA VAL A 19 -7.47 -8.76 3.90
C VAL A 19 -5.99 -8.45 3.66
N GLU A 20 -5.67 -7.66 2.65
CA GLU A 20 -4.32 -7.24 2.28
C GLU A 20 -3.68 -6.37 3.37
N TYR A 21 -4.44 -5.43 3.94
CA TYR A 21 -3.98 -4.61 5.07
C TYR A 21 -3.87 -5.43 6.35
N GLN A 22 -4.82 -6.35 6.60
CA GLN A 22 -4.76 -7.25 7.74
C GLN A 22 -3.56 -8.18 7.66
N TRP A 23 -3.26 -8.71 6.48
CA TRP A 23 -2.10 -9.57 6.25
C TRP A 23 -0.78 -8.87 6.58
N VAL A 24 -0.63 -7.60 6.18
CA VAL A 24 0.55 -6.81 6.57
C VAL A 24 0.65 -6.61 8.08
N ARG A 25 -0.47 -6.34 8.77
CA ARG A 25 -0.49 -6.24 10.24
C ARG A 25 -0.09 -7.55 10.89
N THR A 26 -0.52 -8.69 10.35
CA THR A 26 -0.12 -10.01 10.84
C THR A 26 1.38 -10.21 10.71
N LEU A 27 1.98 -9.95 9.54
CA LEU A 27 3.43 -10.05 9.36
C LEU A 27 4.20 -9.16 10.36
N TYR A 28 3.72 -7.95 10.61
CA TYR A 28 4.32 -7.07 11.61
C TYR A 28 4.24 -7.65 13.04
N VAL A 29 3.09 -8.21 13.42
CA VAL A 29 2.90 -8.86 14.73
C VAL A 29 3.74 -10.14 14.87
N GLU A 30 3.96 -10.87 13.78
CA GLU A 30 4.83 -12.04 13.73
C GLU A 30 6.32 -11.70 13.83
N GLY A 31 6.68 -10.42 13.81
CA GLY A 31 8.04 -9.94 14.04
C GLY A 31 8.89 -9.79 12.78
N TYR A 32 8.29 -9.86 11.58
CA TYR A 32 8.99 -9.55 10.34
C TYR A 32 9.40 -8.08 10.33
N ASN A 33 10.60 -7.81 9.82
CA ASN A 33 11.11 -6.46 9.72
C ASN A 33 10.52 -5.72 8.50
N ASN A 34 10.74 -4.40 8.43
CA ASN A 34 10.18 -3.56 7.38
C ASN A 34 10.61 -3.97 5.97
N GLU A 35 11.86 -4.40 5.80
CA GLU A 35 12.40 -4.81 4.49
C GLU A 35 11.79 -6.12 4.02
N GLU A 36 11.61 -7.08 4.94
CA GLU A 36 10.93 -8.35 4.67
C GLU A 36 9.47 -8.14 4.29
N ILE A 37 8.75 -7.32 5.07
CA ILE A 37 7.34 -7.00 4.78
C ILE A 37 7.22 -6.29 3.42
N ASN A 38 8.08 -5.31 3.14
CA ASN A 38 8.07 -4.61 1.86
C ASN A 38 8.37 -5.57 0.70
N HIS A 39 9.32 -6.51 0.87
CA HIS A 39 9.61 -7.54 -0.12
C HIS A 39 8.40 -8.44 -0.41
N TYR A 40 7.69 -8.89 0.64
CA TYR A 40 6.49 -9.69 0.46
C TYR A 40 5.36 -8.90 -0.21
N ILE A 41 5.15 -7.64 0.16
CA ILE A 41 4.16 -6.76 -0.50
C ILE A 41 4.44 -6.66 -1.99
N GLN A 42 5.69 -6.44 -2.40
CA GLN A 42 6.03 -6.36 -3.83
C GLN A 42 5.84 -7.69 -4.54
N THR A 43 6.25 -8.79 -3.91
CA THR A 43 6.15 -10.12 -4.50
C THR A 43 4.69 -10.53 -4.72
N CYS A 44 3.80 -10.17 -3.77
CA CYS A 44 2.38 -10.54 -3.83
C CYS A 44 1.52 -9.54 -4.61
N PHE A 45 1.77 -8.24 -4.46
CA PHE A 45 0.92 -7.16 -4.96
C PHE A 45 1.55 -6.35 -6.10
N GLY A 46 2.80 -6.60 -6.45
CA GLY A 46 3.55 -5.80 -7.40
C GLY A 46 3.85 -4.40 -6.88
N GLY A 47 3.92 -3.41 -7.78
CA GLY A 47 4.32 -2.04 -7.44
C GLY A 47 5.83 -1.86 -7.29
N ASP A 48 6.24 -0.66 -6.88
CA ASP A 48 7.64 -0.30 -6.64
C ASP A 48 7.98 -0.25 -5.15
N ASN A 49 9.22 0.12 -4.80
CA ASN A 49 9.69 0.20 -3.41
C ASN A 49 8.88 1.20 -2.60
N THR A 50 8.51 2.32 -3.22
CA THR A 50 7.74 3.37 -2.58
C THR A 50 6.31 2.92 -2.29
N PHE A 51 5.67 2.21 -3.23
CA PHE A 51 4.36 1.60 -3.01
C PHE A 51 4.38 0.64 -1.81
N ALA A 52 5.36 -0.27 -1.76
CA ALA A 52 5.43 -1.26 -0.71
C ALA A 52 5.61 -0.61 0.68
N ASP A 53 6.50 0.38 0.77
CA ASP A 53 6.70 1.12 2.01
C ASP A 53 5.45 1.90 2.44
N LEU A 54 4.81 2.63 1.51
CA LEU A 54 3.59 3.38 1.81
C LEU A 54 2.44 2.45 2.20
N PHE A 55 2.25 1.33 1.48
CA PHE A 55 1.22 0.35 1.80
C PHE A 55 1.42 -0.24 3.20
N ARG A 56 2.67 -0.58 3.55
CA ARG A 56 3.03 -1.04 4.90
C ARG A 56 2.72 0.02 5.96
N ARG A 57 3.14 1.27 5.74
CA ARG A 57 2.94 2.35 6.71
C ARG A 57 1.46 2.67 6.89
N VAL A 58 0.67 2.68 5.82
CA VAL A 58 -0.79 2.83 5.89
C VAL A 58 -1.43 1.64 6.63
N ALA A 59 -1.01 0.41 6.37
CA ALA A 59 -1.49 -0.76 7.09
C ALA A 59 -1.25 -0.65 8.60
N LEU A 60 -0.13 -0.06 9.02
CA LEU A 60 0.28 0.12 10.41
C LEU A 60 -0.18 1.45 11.04
N ASP A 61 -1.04 2.22 10.38
CA ASP A 61 -1.52 3.53 10.85
C ASP A 61 -0.40 4.59 11.02
N GLN A 62 0.71 4.42 10.30
CA GLN A 62 1.91 5.28 10.34
C GLN A 62 1.96 6.31 9.20
N GLU A 63 1.05 6.24 8.25
CA GLU A 63 0.96 7.13 7.10
C GLU A 63 -0.49 7.21 6.63
N SER A 64 -0.87 8.36 6.05
CA SER A 64 -2.22 8.52 5.50
C SER A 64 -2.39 7.74 4.20
N ILE A 65 -3.55 7.11 4.03
CA ILE A 65 -3.96 6.50 2.75
C ILE A 65 -3.87 7.48 1.58
N TYR A 66 -4.05 8.79 1.83
CA TYR A 66 -3.94 9.81 0.79
C TYR A 66 -2.57 9.81 0.11
N VAL A 67 -1.48 9.63 0.87
CA VAL A 67 -0.11 9.63 0.33
C VAL A 67 0.12 8.41 -0.56
N LEU A 68 -0.41 7.25 -0.16
CA LEU A 68 -0.40 6.03 -0.96
C LEU A 68 -1.19 6.22 -2.28
N LEU A 69 -2.38 6.79 -2.22
CA LEU A 69 -3.19 7.04 -3.41
C LEU A 69 -2.53 8.07 -4.34
N GLN A 70 -1.90 9.11 -3.78
CA GLN A 70 -1.14 10.10 -4.55
C GLN A 70 0.03 9.46 -5.30
N HIS A 71 0.78 8.58 -4.65
CA HIS A 71 1.86 7.82 -5.30
C HIS A 71 1.35 6.97 -6.46
N LEU A 72 0.18 6.34 -6.30
CA LEU A 72 -0.44 5.52 -7.34
C LEU A 72 -1.07 6.33 -8.48
N GLY A 73 -1.07 7.66 -8.41
CA GLY A 73 -1.83 8.51 -9.34
C GLY A 73 -3.35 8.33 -9.22
N CYS A 74 -3.80 7.70 -8.14
CA CYS A 74 -5.20 7.50 -7.77
C CYS A 74 -5.68 8.55 -6.75
N ALA A 75 -4.82 9.46 -6.29
CA ALA A 75 -5.31 10.60 -5.54
C ALA A 75 -6.35 11.32 -6.39
N PRO A 76 -7.49 11.73 -5.81
CA PRO A 76 -8.35 12.68 -6.48
C PRO A 76 -7.51 13.95 -6.70
N SER A 77 -6.90 14.06 -7.88
CA SER A 77 -6.62 15.36 -8.46
C SER A 77 -7.93 16.10 -8.39
N ASN A 78 -7.94 17.31 -7.82
CA ASN A 78 -9.09 18.21 -7.76
C ASN A 78 -10.10 17.89 -8.88
N ARG A 79 -11.09 17.03 -8.59
CA ARG A 79 -12.28 16.87 -9.42
C ARG A 79 -13.20 18.00 -8.96
N GLU A 80 -12.73 19.22 -9.21
CA GLU A 80 -13.45 20.48 -9.17
C GLU A 80 -12.98 21.17 -10.47
N LEU A 81 -13.79 21.40 -11.50
CA LEU A 81 -15.22 21.73 -11.54
C LEU A 81 -16.01 20.87 -12.54
#